data_AF-A0A212KRE1-F1
#
_entry.id   AF-A0A212KRE1-F1
#
_cell.length_a   1.000
_cell.length_b   1.000
_cell.length_c   1.000
_cell.angle_alpha   90.00
_cell.angle_beta   90.00
_cell.angle_gamma   90.00
#
_symmetry.space_group_name_H-M   'P 1'
#
loop_
_entity.id
_entity.type
_entity.pdbx_description
1 polymer ?
#
loop_
_entity_poly.entity_id
_entity_poly.type
_entity_poly.pdbx_seq_one_letter_code
_entity_poly.pdbx_strand_id
1 'polypeptide(L)'
;MISSYTLIPSASFYTEAGDDSSTNTEVVTLTQRVNKLSRFRLTDTDLDLCQTIDTMLATREGAPISGLLGEVENHPILTLAKHFLSKKSRHIASAPALRSLQQRLTAVKLGIRRDDLMGHDGFQSFARTNYLHRYLLHHNHTLQIDSNTRDILILFKGTFQPWSEVRNRISLNSKGVLNGQYSQTGLIDNDRFTWKEFKPFKRENPALWNNHYIFEYCNWTHKTLQITDNHSWVRLRSANGDVYSVGEWPRDKGQRWSWIKFPLRLKKARLMSPDVSEFWRGVKVATLAFAITKNQFEEIKAQVEADKAAPRTFHMFRRNCTTYANKLAAIGGLRVQTTVDLSKILTPSSLRPFFSKMHDRLPQLIQKVSKLTTAIMLNFCAAIMGNHTGGNPTEELTGTKRPHLPSLKELTTIPHTDHPHGIVYQLTPKVGTWRTNQMIRLDAECEAIRQRLSVSDTTQEEREDLRSQFQELERERSDIPFRLPPDLQASAV
;
A
#
# COMPACT_ATOMS: atom_id res chain seq x y z
N MET A 1 -16.24 -36.77 -0.90
CA MET A 1 -16.05 -35.62 -1.82
C MET A 1 -15.04 -34.70 -1.17
N ILE A 2 -13.81 -34.70 -1.66
CA ILE A 2 -12.68 -33.96 -1.07
C ILE A 2 -12.72 -32.56 -1.66
N SER A 3 -13.06 -31.56 -0.84
CA SER A 3 -12.99 -30.15 -1.18
C SER A 3 -11.56 -29.67 -0.93
N SER A 4 -10.80 -29.47 -2.01
CA SER A 4 -9.48 -28.84 -1.96
C SER A 4 -9.63 -27.34 -1.71
N TYR A 5 -9.43 -26.93 -0.45
CA TYR A 5 -9.32 -25.51 -0.11
C TYR A 5 -7.97 -24.97 -0.58
N THR A 6 -8.01 -24.05 -1.54
CA THR A 6 -6.84 -23.26 -1.93
C THR A 6 -6.52 -22.28 -0.79
N LEU A 7 -5.45 -22.57 -0.05
CA LEU A 7 -4.86 -21.63 0.90
C LEU A 7 -4.46 -20.37 0.14
N ILE A 8 -5.05 -19.22 0.50
CA ILE A 8 -4.58 -17.92 0.03
C ILE A 8 -3.33 -17.59 0.85
N PRO A 9 -2.14 -17.52 0.24
CA PRO A 9 -0.94 -17.18 0.98
C PRO A 9 -1.02 -15.69 1.36
N SER A 10 -1.01 -15.40 2.66
CA SER A 10 -0.54 -14.10 3.13
C SER A 10 0.94 -14.00 2.74
N ALA A 11 1.20 -13.31 1.64
CA ALA A 11 2.50 -13.20 1.00
C ALA A 11 3.57 -12.49 1.86
N SER A 12 4.14 -13.19 2.84
CA SER A 12 5.52 -13.00 3.27
C SER A 12 6.43 -13.83 2.37
N PHE A 13 6.77 -13.30 1.20
CA PHE A 13 7.75 -13.93 0.30
C PHE A 13 9.16 -13.85 0.88
N TYR A 14 9.58 -14.88 1.61
CA TYR A 14 10.87 -15.52 1.34
C TYR A 14 10.57 -16.67 0.38
N THR A 15 11.13 -16.62 -0.82
CA THR A 15 10.94 -17.63 -1.86
C THR A 15 11.76 -18.86 -1.52
N GLU A 16 11.09 -19.96 -1.16
CA GLU A 16 11.54 -21.30 -1.55
C GLU A 16 10.90 -21.60 -2.91
N ALA A 17 11.74 -21.91 -3.89
CA ALA A 17 11.35 -22.12 -5.27
C ALA A 17 10.71 -23.51 -5.43
N GLY A 18 9.46 -23.54 -5.88
CA GLY A 18 8.85 -24.73 -6.46
C GLY A 18 9.33 -24.89 -7.90
N ASP A 19 9.80 -26.09 -8.22
CA ASP A 19 10.41 -26.46 -9.50
C ASP A 19 9.33 -26.68 -10.58
N ASP A 20 9.06 -25.64 -11.37
CA ASP A 20 8.43 -25.78 -12.68
C ASP A 20 9.48 -25.46 -13.75
N SER A 21 10.19 -26.51 -14.17
CA SER A 21 11.51 -26.43 -14.82
C SER A 21 11.49 -25.83 -16.24
N SER A 22 10.35 -25.86 -16.94
CA SER A 22 10.22 -25.34 -18.31
C SER A 22 10.13 -23.80 -18.34
N THR A 23 9.25 -23.20 -17.54
CA THR A 23 9.13 -21.75 -17.37
C THR A 23 10.34 -21.13 -16.70
N ASN A 24 10.96 -21.83 -15.74
CA ASN A 24 12.20 -21.35 -15.12
C ASN A 24 13.37 -21.32 -16.10
N THR A 25 13.48 -22.28 -17.03
CA THR A 25 14.57 -22.30 -18.01
C THR A 25 14.46 -21.18 -19.03
N GLU A 26 13.26 -20.87 -19.54
CA GLU A 26 13.05 -19.71 -20.42
C GLU A 26 13.30 -18.37 -19.71
N VAL A 27 12.81 -18.23 -18.47
CA VAL A 27 12.99 -16.99 -17.69
C VAL A 27 14.44 -16.79 -17.28
N VAL A 28 15.17 -17.85 -16.92
CA VAL A 28 16.61 -17.78 -16.64
C VAL A 28 17.39 -17.41 -17.91
N THR A 29 17.03 -17.99 -19.06
CA THR A 29 17.67 -17.68 -20.35
C THR A 29 17.40 -16.24 -20.79
N LEU A 30 16.16 -15.73 -20.63
CA LEU A 30 15.81 -14.33 -20.89
C LEU A 30 16.46 -13.37 -19.90
N THR A 31 16.55 -13.72 -18.62
CA THR A 31 17.18 -12.88 -17.58
C THR A 31 18.70 -12.79 -17.79
N GLN A 32 19.35 -13.90 -18.15
CA GLN A 32 20.77 -13.93 -18.53
C GLN A 32 21.00 -13.13 -19.82
N ARG A 33 20.13 -13.26 -20.83
CA ARG A 33 20.15 -12.42 -22.04
C ARG A 33 20.00 -10.95 -21.69
N VAL A 34 19.09 -10.55 -20.78
CA VAL A 34 18.88 -9.14 -20.42
C VAL A 34 19.98 -8.54 -19.57
N ASN A 35 20.60 -9.31 -18.67
CA ASN A 35 21.79 -8.85 -17.97
C ASN A 35 22.95 -8.60 -18.95
N LYS A 36 23.06 -9.41 -20.01
CA LYS A 36 23.97 -9.19 -21.15
C LYS A 36 23.56 -7.97 -22.01
N LEU A 37 22.26 -7.72 -22.19
CA LEU A 37 21.68 -6.59 -22.96
C LEU A 37 21.81 -5.23 -22.27
N SER A 38 22.12 -5.18 -20.97
CA SER A 38 22.40 -3.91 -20.29
C SER A 38 23.61 -3.15 -20.85
N ARG A 39 24.43 -3.80 -21.69
CA ARG A 39 25.67 -3.27 -22.27
C ARG A 39 25.66 -3.05 -23.80
N PHE A 40 24.58 -3.33 -24.55
CA PHE A 40 24.56 -3.23 -26.02
C PHE A 40 23.49 -2.30 -26.61
N ARG A 41 23.74 -1.85 -27.85
CA ARG A 41 22.81 -1.12 -28.75
C ARG A 41 21.61 -2.03 -29.10
N LEU A 42 20.47 -1.39 -29.40
CA LEU A 42 19.22 -2.02 -29.84
C LEU A 42 19.49 -3.02 -30.99
N THR A 43 19.17 -4.31 -30.82
CA THR A 43 19.27 -5.37 -31.86
C THR A 43 18.11 -6.38 -31.72
N ASP A 44 18.01 -7.33 -32.65
CA ASP A 44 16.95 -8.35 -32.92
C ASP A 44 16.14 -8.92 -31.74
N THR A 45 16.69 -8.89 -30.52
CA THR A 45 15.97 -9.27 -29.27
C THR A 45 14.82 -8.32 -28.91
N ASP A 46 14.83 -7.07 -29.40
CA ASP A 46 13.69 -6.15 -29.26
C ASP A 46 12.48 -6.58 -30.11
N LEU A 47 12.73 -7.26 -31.24
CA LEU A 47 11.70 -7.78 -32.14
C LEU A 47 10.97 -8.95 -31.48
N ASP A 48 11.72 -9.88 -30.87
CA ASP A 48 11.17 -11.03 -30.13
C ASP A 48 10.30 -10.58 -28.94
N LEU A 49 10.75 -9.56 -28.19
CA LEU A 49 9.97 -9.03 -27.06
C LEU A 49 8.67 -8.36 -27.54
N CYS A 50 8.73 -7.59 -28.63
CA CYS A 50 7.55 -6.98 -29.23
C CYS A 50 6.58 -8.03 -29.78
N GLN A 51 7.08 -9.03 -30.50
CA GLN A 51 6.27 -10.13 -31.04
C GLN A 51 5.61 -10.94 -29.92
N THR A 52 6.34 -11.25 -28.85
CA THR A 52 5.77 -11.97 -27.71
C THR A 52 4.66 -11.17 -27.04
N ILE A 53 4.86 -9.86 -26.86
CA ILE A 53 3.82 -8.97 -26.33
C ILE A 53 2.61 -8.90 -27.27
N ASP A 54 2.82 -8.93 -28.59
CA ASP A 54 1.75 -8.91 -29.58
C ASP A 54 0.94 -10.20 -29.58
N THR A 55 1.61 -11.36 -29.45
CA THR A 55 0.93 -12.65 -29.26
C THR A 55 0.12 -12.68 -27.97
N MET A 56 0.64 -12.09 -26.89
CA MET A 56 -0.12 -11.91 -25.64
C MET A 56 -1.33 -10.98 -25.84
N LEU A 57 -1.23 -9.94 -26.67
CA LEU A 57 -2.38 -9.07 -26.99
C LEU A 57 -3.44 -9.79 -27.82
N ALA A 58 -3.01 -10.53 -28.85
CA ALA A 58 -3.91 -11.23 -29.79
C ALA A 58 -4.73 -12.34 -29.11
N THR A 59 -4.16 -13.00 -28.10
CA THR A 59 -4.84 -14.06 -27.34
C THR A 59 -5.81 -13.55 -26.27
N ARG A 60 -5.88 -12.22 -26.05
CA ARG A 60 -6.53 -11.62 -24.86
C ARG A 60 -7.61 -10.58 -25.17
N GLU A 61 -7.96 -10.39 -26.44
CA GLU A 61 -9.00 -9.45 -26.83
C GLU A 61 -10.36 -9.89 -26.24
N GLY A 62 -10.95 -9.07 -25.35
CA GLY A 62 -12.27 -9.31 -24.75
C GLY A 62 -12.32 -10.10 -23.44
N ALA A 63 -11.19 -10.55 -22.88
CA ALA A 63 -11.19 -11.33 -21.63
C ALA A 63 -11.25 -10.44 -20.36
N PRO A 64 -11.96 -10.88 -19.30
CA PRO A 64 -12.10 -10.11 -18.06
C PRO A 64 -10.76 -9.92 -17.34
N ILE A 65 -10.49 -8.67 -16.97
CA ILE A 65 -9.18 -8.17 -16.55
C ILE A 65 -8.73 -8.68 -15.17
N SER A 66 -9.62 -9.02 -14.23
CA SER A 66 -9.23 -9.39 -12.85
C SER A 66 -8.40 -10.66 -12.72
N GLY A 67 -8.75 -11.74 -13.43
CA GLY A 67 -7.94 -12.96 -13.43
C GLY A 67 -6.60 -12.74 -14.14
N LEU A 68 -6.61 -11.88 -15.17
CA LEU A 68 -5.47 -11.68 -16.06
C LEU A 68 -4.46 -10.65 -15.55
N LEU A 69 -4.85 -9.58 -14.83
CA LEU A 69 -3.91 -8.52 -14.49
C LEU A 69 -2.97 -8.87 -13.33
N GLY A 70 -3.39 -9.72 -12.39
CA GLY A 70 -2.50 -10.28 -11.37
C GLY A 70 -1.38 -11.13 -12.01
N GLU A 71 -1.73 -11.88 -13.05
CA GLU A 71 -0.77 -12.62 -13.87
C GLU A 71 0.06 -11.71 -14.77
N VAL A 72 -0.51 -10.63 -15.34
CA VAL A 72 0.18 -9.64 -16.18
C VAL A 72 1.20 -8.81 -15.40
N GLU A 73 0.86 -8.35 -14.19
CA GLU A 73 1.81 -7.57 -13.38
C GLU A 73 3.01 -8.42 -12.94
N ASN A 74 2.80 -9.73 -12.75
CA ASN A 74 3.83 -10.69 -12.38
C ASN A 74 4.39 -11.46 -13.58
N HIS A 75 3.90 -11.22 -14.80
CA HIS A 75 4.35 -11.94 -15.99
C HIS A 75 5.84 -11.64 -16.21
N PRO A 76 6.71 -12.66 -16.30
CA PRO A 76 8.15 -12.46 -16.37
C PRO A 76 8.55 -11.51 -17.51
N ILE A 77 7.94 -11.68 -18.69
CA ILE A 77 8.21 -10.88 -19.88
C ILE A 77 7.79 -9.40 -19.70
N LEU A 78 6.66 -9.14 -19.05
CA LEU A 78 6.19 -7.77 -18.84
C LEU A 78 6.99 -7.06 -17.73
N THR A 79 7.40 -7.82 -16.71
CA THR A 79 8.35 -7.37 -15.69
C THR A 79 9.69 -7.01 -16.33
N LEU A 80 10.17 -7.84 -17.25
CA LEU A 80 11.40 -7.63 -18.00
C LEU A 80 11.32 -6.39 -18.89
N ALA A 81 10.26 -6.26 -19.69
CA ALA A 81 10.00 -5.11 -20.55
C ALA A 81 9.93 -3.81 -19.74
N LYS A 82 9.22 -3.83 -18.60
CA LYS A 82 9.14 -2.71 -17.65
C LYS A 82 10.53 -2.33 -17.11
N HIS A 83 11.33 -3.31 -16.70
CA HIS A 83 12.68 -3.07 -16.19
C HIS A 83 13.59 -2.48 -17.26
N PHE A 84 13.55 -3.04 -18.47
CA PHE A 84 14.28 -2.54 -19.64
C PHE A 84 13.92 -1.09 -19.96
N LEU A 85 12.63 -0.77 -20.11
CA LEU A 85 12.16 0.59 -20.36
C LEU A 85 12.53 1.56 -19.23
N SER A 86 12.55 1.11 -17.97
CA SER A 86 12.96 1.96 -16.84
C SER A 86 14.43 2.39 -16.95
N LYS A 87 15.33 1.47 -17.33
CA LYS A 87 16.76 1.73 -17.57
C LYS A 87 16.99 2.65 -18.76
N LYS A 88 16.15 2.55 -19.79
CA LYS A 88 16.25 3.34 -21.03
C LYS A 88 15.33 4.56 -21.06
N SER A 89 14.72 4.95 -19.93
CA SER A 89 13.70 6.00 -19.86
C SER A 89 14.08 7.32 -20.53
N ARG A 90 15.35 7.73 -20.46
CA ARG A 90 15.88 8.95 -21.11
C ARG A 90 15.88 8.89 -22.65
N HIS A 91 15.90 7.69 -23.23
CA HIS A 91 16.01 7.48 -24.68
C HIS A 91 14.66 7.16 -25.34
N ILE A 92 13.58 7.00 -24.57
CA ILE A 92 12.26 6.62 -25.11
C ILE A 92 11.74 7.67 -26.09
N ALA A 93 11.99 8.95 -25.81
CA ALA A 93 11.56 10.04 -26.69
C ALA A 93 12.28 9.99 -28.05
N SER A 94 13.56 9.62 -28.07
CA SER A 94 14.42 9.64 -29.25
C SER A 94 14.48 8.31 -30.01
N ALA A 95 13.94 7.21 -29.48
CA ALA A 95 14.03 5.88 -30.08
C ALA A 95 12.63 5.32 -30.41
N PRO A 96 12.23 5.28 -31.70
CA PRO A 96 10.92 4.78 -32.13
C PRO A 96 10.57 3.38 -31.62
N ALA A 97 11.54 2.45 -31.63
CA ALA A 97 11.35 1.08 -31.13
C ALA A 97 10.99 1.06 -29.62
N LEU A 98 11.69 1.85 -28.80
CA LEU A 98 11.39 1.95 -27.35
C LEU A 98 10.01 2.57 -27.09
N ARG A 99 9.60 3.54 -27.92
CA ARG A 99 8.27 4.14 -27.85
C ARG A 99 7.17 3.11 -28.20
N SER A 100 7.38 2.35 -29.27
CA SER A 100 6.49 1.27 -29.70
C SER A 100 6.34 0.20 -28.61
N LEU A 101 7.44 -0.27 -28.03
CA LEU A 101 7.42 -1.22 -26.91
C LEU A 101 6.66 -0.66 -25.69
N GLN A 102 6.87 0.62 -25.37
CA GLN A 102 6.14 1.28 -24.28
C GLN A 102 4.64 1.39 -24.56
N GLN A 103 4.24 1.66 -25.80
CA GLN A 103 2.84 1.71 -26.22
C GLN A 103 2.19 0.33 -26.08
N ARG A 104 2.83 -0.72 -26.61
CA ARG A 104 2.37 -2.11 -26.47
C ARG A 104 2.21 -2.53 -25.01
N LEU A 105 3.23 -2.27 -24.18
CA LEU A 105 3.16 -2.55 -22.75
C LEU A 105 2.04 -1.79 -22.05
N THR A 106 1.77 -0.55 -22.46
CA THR A 106 0.66 0.24 -21.90
C THR A 106 -0.68 -0.35 -22.33
N ALA A 107 -0.84 -0.72 -23.61
CA ALA A 107 -2.05 -1.32 -24.15
C ALA A 107 -2.40 -2.65 -23.46
N VAL A 108 -1.41 -3.54 -23.29
CA VAL A 108 -1.57 -4.80 -22.54
C VAL A 108 -2.08 -4.55 -21.12
N LYS A 109 -1.47 -3.60 -20.41
CA LYS A 109 -1.87 -3.28 -19.03
C LYS A 109 -3.28 -2.69 -18.92
N LEU A 110 -3.77 -2.11 -20.00
CA LEU A 110 -5.11 -1.54 -20.09
C LEU A 110 -6.13 -2.54 -20.65
N GLY A 111 -5.68 -3.70 -21.14
CA GLY A 111 -6.55 -4.71 -21.76
C GLY A 111 -7.13 -4.28 -23.11
N ILE A 112 -6.43 -3.45 -23.88
CA ILE A 112 -6.87 -2.95 -25.19
C ILE A 112 -5.79 -3.15 -26.25
N ARG A 113 -6.14 -3.06 -27.54
CA ARG A 113 -5.15 -3.12 -28.61
C ARG A 113 -4.29 -1.87 -28.65
N ARG A 114 -3.08 -2.00 -29.19
CA ARG A 114 -2.17 -0.88 -29.39
C ARG A 114 -2.79 0.18 -30.30
N ASP A 115 -3.43 -0.24 -31.38
CA ASP A 115 -3.98 0.70 -32.36
C ASP A 115 -5.16 1.48 -31.77
N ASP A 116 -5.97 0.84 -30.91
CA ASP A 116 -6.99 1.52 -30.10
C ASP A 116 -6.36 2.55 -29.17
N LEU A 117 -5.30 2.20 -28.43
CA LEU A 117 -4.58 3.16 -27.56
C LEU A 117 -4.03 4.37 -28.34
N MET A 118 -3.57 4.15 -29.57
CA MET A 118 -2.92 5.17 -30.40
C MET A 118 -3.91 6.07 -31.14
N GLY A 119 -5.13 5.60 -31.41
CA GLY A 119 -6.18 6.37 -32.07
C GLY A 119 -6.78 7.49 -31.22
N HIS A 120 -6.42 7.60 -29.94
CA HIS A 120 -7.07 8.50 -28.98
C HIS A 120 -6.13 9.55 -28.40
N ASP A 121 -6.34 10.80 -28.81
CA ASP A 121 -5.56 11.94 -28.35
C ASP A 121 -5.56 12.06 -26.82
N GLY A 122 -4.35 12.15 -26.27
CA GLY A 122 -4.11 12.35 -24.84
C GLY A 122 -4.37 11.14 -23.95
N PHE A 123 -5.04 10.08 -24.42
CA PHE A 123 -5.41 8.94 -23.58
C PHE A 123 -4.20 8.20 -23.03
N GLN A 124 -3.20 7.91 -23.87
CA GLN A 124 -1.98 7.24 -23.43
C GLN A 124 -1.24 8.04 -22.33
N SER A 125 -1.15 9.36 -22.51
CA SER A 125 -0.50 10.26 -21.54
C SER A 125 -1.27 10.25 -20.22
N PHE A 126 -2.59 10.36 -20.28
CA PHE A 126 -3.48 10.29 -19.13
C PHE A 126 -3.33 8.96 -18.39
N ALA A 127 -3.49 7.83 -19.08
CA ALA A 127 -3.48 6.49 -18.50
C ALA A 127 -2.16 6.18 -17.80
N ARG A 128 -1.03 6.65 -18.36
CA ARG A 128 0.30 6.49 -17.76
C ARG A 128 0.52 7.40 -16.56
N THR A 129 0.18 8.68 -16.70
CA THR A 129 0.40 9.69 -15.66
C THR A 129 -0.44 9.40 -14.42
N ASN A 130 -1.66 8.89 -14.64
CA ASN A 130 -2.64 8.62 -13.60
C ASN A 130 -2.77 7.12 -13.26
N TYR A 131 -1.85 6.27 -13.71
CA TYR A 131 -1.79 4.84 -13.38
C TYR A 131 -3.13 4.10 -13.59
N LEU A 132 -3.84 4.39 -14.67
CA LEU A 132 -5.19 3.89 -14.93
C LEU A 132 -5.29 2.36 -14.83
N HIS A 133 -4.31 1.63 -15.35
CA HIS A 133 -4.23 0.17 -15.25
C HIS A 133 -4.37 -0.38 -13.81
N ARG A 134 -3.87 0.34 -12.81
CA ARG A 134 -3.95 -0.12 -11.41
C ARG A 134 -5.34 0.02 -10.86
N TYR A 135 -5.99 1.12 -11.22
CA TYR A 135 -7.40 1.33 -10.90
C TYR A 135 -8.24 0.21 -11.55
N LEU A 136 -8.03 -0.05 -12.83
CA LEU A 136 -8.72 -1.12 -13.56
C LEU A 136 -8.51 -2.48 -12.89
N LEU A 137 -7.27 -2.82 -12.56
CA LEU A 137 -6.92 -4.04 -11.82
C LEU A 137 -7.64 -4.11 -10.47
N HIS A 138 -7.54 -3.04 -9.68
CA HIS A 138 -8.01 -3.05 -8.30
C HIS A 138 -9.53 -3.17 -8.19
N HIS A 139 -10.28 -2.57 -9.12
CA HIS A 139 -11.74 -2.63 -9.13
C HIS A 139 -12.30 -3.73 -10.04
N ASN A 140 -11.44 -4.51 -10.71
CA ASN A 140 -11.86 -5.40 -11.79
C ASN A 140 -12.71 -4.68 -12.85
N HIS A 141 -12.29 -3.48 -13.25
CA HIS A 141 -12.93 -2.75 -14.33
C HIS A 141 -12.18 -2.97 -15.63
N THR A 142 -12.93 -2.92 -16.74
CA THR A 142 -12.38 -2.99 -18.09
C THR A 142 -12.59 -1.67 -18.81
N LEU A 143 -11.74 -1.41 -19.80
CA LEU A 143 -12.09 -0.47 -20.86
C LEU A 143 -12.95 -1.21 -21.88
N GLN A 144 -13.91 -0.52 -22.48
CA GLN A 144 -14.65 -1.06 -23.61
C GLN A 144 -14.26 -0.27 -24.87
N ILE A 145 -14.40 -0.90 -26.02
CA ILE A 145 -14.21 -0.24 -27.31
C ILE A 145 -15.57 -0.20 -27.99
N ASP A 146 -16.04 1.00 -28.33
CA ASP A 146 -17.27 1.16 -29.08
C ASP A 146 -17.11 0.52 -30.47
N SER A 147 -18.04 -0.35 -30.85
CA SER A 147 -17.92 -1.12 -32.10
C SER A 147 -18.02 -0.25 -33.35
N ASN A 148 -18.70 0.89 -33.27
CA ASN A 148 -19.04 1.72 -34.41
C ASN A 148 -17.99 2.82 -34.63
N THR A 149 -17.66 3.54 -33.55
CA THR A 149 -16.75 4.68 -33.54
C THR A 149 -15.31 4.30 -33.23
N ARG A 150 -15.11 3.10 -32.68
CA ARG A 150 -13.83 2.63 -32.13
C ARG A 150 -13.32 3.48 -30.97
N ASP A 151 -14.18 4.30 -30.35
CA ASP A 151 -13.81 5.12 -29.19
C ASP A 151 -13.55 4.26 -27.95
N ILE A 152 -12.60 4.67 -27.11
CA ILE A 152 -12.34 4.04 -25.82
C ILE A 152 -13.41 4.51 -24.85
N LEU A 153 -14.28 3.58 -24.44
CA LEU A 153 -15.26 3.83 -23.40
C LEU A 153 -14.64 3.54 -22.02
N ILE A 154 -14.73 4.52 -21.13
CA ILE A 154 -14.23 4.44 -19.77
C ILE A 154 -15.38 4.64 -18.78
N LEU A 155 -15.38 3.86 -17.70
CA LEU A 155 -16.36 4.02 -16.64
C LEU A 155 -16.17 5.39 -15.98
N PHE A 156 -17.17 6.25 -16.09
CA PHE A 156 -17.23 7.60 -15.51
C PHE A 156 -18.57 7.77 -14.79
N LYS A 157 -18.51 8.00 -13.47
CA LYS A 157 -19.70 8.16 -12.59
C LYS A 157 -20.79 7.08 -12.75
N GLY A 158 -20.39 5.83 -12.97
CA GLY A 158 -21.24 4.64 -13.03
C GLY A 158 -21.64 4.24 -14.45
N THR A 159 -21.28 5.05 -15.45
CA THR A 159 -21.66 4.84 -16.85
C THR A 159 -20.42 4.79 -17.73
N PHE A 160 -20.37 3.86 -18.68
CA PHE A 160 -19.34 3.86 -19.71
C PHE A 160 -19.56 5.05 -20.65
N GLN A 161 -18.55 5.91 -20.78
CA GLN A 161 -18.60 7.10 -21.63
C GLN A 161 -17.37 7.16 -22.54
N PRO A 162 -17.50 7.71 -23.75
CA PRO A 162 -16.38 7.89 -24.67
C PRO A 162 -15.28 8.76 -24.07
N TRP A 163 -14.00 8.39 -24.29
CA TRP A 163 -12.86 9.15 -23.79
C TRP A 163 -12.86 10.59 -24.28
N SER A 164 -13.29 10.78 -25.53
CA SER A 164 -13.45 12.09 -26.16
C SER A 164 -14.35 13.04 -25.35
N GLU A 165 -15.37 12.53 -24.67
CA GLU A 165 -16.25 13.29 -23.78
C GLU A 165 -15.65 13.44 -22.37
N VAL A 166 -15.17 12.35 -21.79
CA VAL A 166 -14.65 12.32 -20.42
C VAL A 166 -13.45 13.25 -20.26
N ARG A 167 -12.54 13.30 -21.24
CA ARG A 167 -11.33 14.13 -21.20
C ARG A 167 -11.64 15.63 -21.01
N ASN A 168 -12.78 16.10 -21.52
CA ASN A 168 -13.19 17.50 -21.44
C ASN A 168 -13.84 17.85 -20.09
N ARG A 169 -14.22 16.84 -19.30
CA ARG A 169 -14.93 17.00 -18.02
C ARG A 169 -14.00 16.85 -16.82
N ILE A 170 -12.91 16.12 -16.97
CA ILE A 170 -11.94 15.90 -15.89
C ILE A 170 -10.98 17.09 -15.76
N SER A 171 -10.65 17.43 -14.51
CA SER A 171 -9.64 18.45 -14.22
C SER A 171 -8.27 17.81 -14.03
N LEU A 172 -7.28 18.26 -14.80
CA LEU A 172 -5.88 17.85 -14.68
C LEU A 172 -5.03 19.03 -14.22
N ASN A 173 -4.00 18.78 -13.40
CA ASN A 173 -3.00 19.81 -13.08
C ASN A 173 -1.97 19.97 -14.21
N SER A 174 -1.03 20.90 -14.04
CA SER A 174 0.02 21.20 -15.03
C SER A 174 0.96 20.03 -15.39
N LYS A 175 0.89 18.92 -14.63
CA LYS A 175 1.65 17.69 -14.91
C LYS A 175 0.78 16.59 -15.54
N GLY A 176 -0.47 16.89 -15.90
CA GLY A 176 -1.43 15.91 -16.41
C GLY A 176 -1.99 14.97 -15.35
N VAL A 177 -1.81 15.27 -14.06
CA VAL A 177 -2.34 14.44 -12.96
C VAL A 177 -3.77 14.86 -12.67
N LEU A 178 -4.66 13.88 -12.57
CA LEU A 178 -6.07 14.01 -12.23
C LEU A 178 -6.20 14.68 -10.86
N ASN A 179 -6.97 15.77 -10.81
CA ASN A 179 -7.35 16.43 -9.56
C ASN A 179 -8.49 15.68 -8.85
N GLY A 180 -9.27 14.92 -9.62
CA GLY A 180 -10.31 14.01 -9.12
C GLY A 180 -9.79 12.67 -8.59
N GLN A 181 -10.63 11.63 -8.68
CA GLN A 181 -10.36 10.31 -8.10
C GLN A 181 -10.91 9.15 -8.93
N TYR A 182 -10.55 7.93 -8.54
CA TYR A 182 -11.06 6.68 -9.10
C TYR A 182 -11.84 5.91 -8.05
N SER A 183 -13.03 5.39 -8.39
CA SER A 183 -13.91 4.67 -7.45
C SER A 183 -14.53 3.41 -8.08
N GLN A 184 -15.37 2.67 -7.32
CA GLN A 184 -16.23 1.61 -7.89
C GLN A 184 -17.08 2.09 -9.07
N THR A 185 -17.40 3.37 -9.12
CA THR A 185 -18.25 3.94 -10.16
C THR A 185 -17.43 4.58 -11.28
N GLY A 186 -16.13 4.31 -11.40
CA GLY A 186 -15.36 4.96 -12.45
C GLY A 186 -14.49 6.11 -11.99
N LEU A 187 -14.06 6.88 -12.97
CA LEU A 187 -13.50 8.21 -12.78
C LEU A 187 -14.58 9.14 -12.21
N ILE A 188 -14.16 9.95 -11.24
CA ILE A 188 -14.96 11.00 -10.65
C ILE A 188 -14.17 12.32 -10.79
N ASP A 189 -14.85 13.35 -11.28
CA ASP A 189 -14.30 14.70 -11.51
C ASP A 189 -14.25 15.59 -10.25
N ASN A 190 -14.87 15.16 -9.15
CA ASN A 190 -14.81 15.83 -7.85
C ASN A 190 -13.40 15.71 -7.23
N ASP A 191 -12.95 16.78 -6.58
CA ASP A 191 -11.70 16.80 -5.82
C ASP A 191 -11.66 15.63 -4.82
N ARG A 192 -10.51 14.96 -4.73
CA ARG A 192 -10.31 13.76 -3.89
C ARG A 192 -10.60 13.91 -2.40
N PHE A 193 -10.81 15.13 -1.90
CA PHE A 193 -11.19 15.39 -0.52
C PHE A 193 -12.69 15.72 -0.37
N THR A 194 -13.44 15.66 -1.47
CA THR A 194 -14.83 16.09 -1.60
C THR A 194 -15.73 14.87 -1.76
N TRP A 195 -15.75 14.05 -0.71
CA TRP A 195 -16.74 12.99 -0.52
C TRP A 195 -17.75 13.42 0.57
N LYS A 196 -19.01 12.98 0.40
CA LYS A 196 -20.15 13.35 1.26
C LYS A 196 -20.32 12.40 2.45
N GLU A 197 -20.12 11.11 2.19
CA GLU A 197 -20.37 10.02 3.14
C GLU A 197 -19.27 8.97 2.98
N PHE A 198 -18.92 8.31 4.08
CA PHE A 198 -17.92 7.28 4.18
C PHE A 198 -18.50 5.93 3.71
N LYS A 199 -18.56 5.79 2.39
CA LYS A 199 -19.11 4.60 1.71
C LYS A 199 -18.04 3.56 1.43
N PRO A 200 -18.43 2.27 1.31
CA PRO A 200 -17.50 1.25 0.86
C PRO A 200 -17.03 1.56 -0.56
N PHE A 201 -15.74 1.33 -0.80
CA PHE A 201 -15.09 1.58 -2.10
C PHE A 201 -14.81 0.29 -2.87
N LYS A 202 -15.07 -0.89 -2.31
CA LYS A 202 -15.27 -2.15 -3.04
C LYS A 202 -16.07 -3.15 -2.21
N ARG A 203 -16.54 -4.21 -2.85
CA ARG A 203 -17.12 -5.39 -2.20
C ARG A 203 -16.29 -6.62 -2.57
N GLU A 204 -15.94 -7.43 -1.58
CA GLU A 204 -15.18 -8.66 -1.74
C GLU A 204 -15.90 -9.83 -1.05
N ASN A 205 -15.49 -11.06 -1.35
CA ASN A 205 -16.08 -12.24 -0.71
C ASN A 205 -15.68 -12.28 0.78
N PRO A 206 -16.63 -12.18 1.74
CA PRO A 206 -16.30 -12.17 3.16
C PRO A 206 -15.77 -13.51 3.70
N ALA A 207 -15.96 -14.61 2.96
CA ALA A 207 -15.34 -15.90 3.29
C ALA A 207 -13.80 -15.83 3.28
N LEU A 208 -13.20 -14.86 2.58
CA LEU A 208 -11.76 -14.63 2.58
C LEU A 208 -11.20 -14.21 3.94
N TRP A 209 -12.07 -13.78 4.86
CA TRP A 209 -11.71 -13.42 6.23
C TRP A 209 -12.72 -13.97 7.24
N ASN A 210 -13.27 -15.15 6.97
CA ASN A 210 -14.23 -15.88 7.82
C ASN A 210 -15.41 -15.03 8.31
N ASN A 211 -15.87 -14.08 7.50
CA ASN A 211 -16.96 -13.16 7.84
C ASN A 211 -16.71 -12.31 9.10
N HIS A 212 -15.45 -12.13 9.51
CA HIS A 212 -15.08 -11.21 10.58
C HIS A 212 -15.27 -9.74 10.15
N TYR A 213 -15.39 -8.85 11.13
CA TYR A 213 -15.06 -7.45 10.91
C TYR A 213 -13.55 -7.29 11.08
N ILE A 214 -12.87 -6.77 10.06
CA ILE A 214 -11.41 -6.66 10.05
C ILE A 214 -10.99 -5.19 10.04
N PHE A 215 -10.05 -4.85 10.91
CA PHE A 215 -9.24 -3.65 10.80
C PHE A 215 -7.93 -3.99 10.09
N GLU A 216 -7.55 -3.19 9.11
CA GLU A 216 -6.27 -3.29 8.43
C GLU A 216 -5.51 -1.97 8.55
N TYR A 217 -4.34 -2.04 9.18
CA TYR A 217 -3.37 -0.96 9.17
C TYR A 217 -2.50 -1.09 7.92
N CYS A 218 -2.76 -0.25 6.92
CA CYS A 218 -2.07 -0.28 5.65
C CYS A 218 -0.93 0.75 5.62
N ASN A 219 0.22 0.32 5.10
CA ASN A 219 1.40 1.15 5.02
C ASN A 219 2.10 1.02 3.67
N TRP A 220 2.47 2.17 3.14
CA TRP A 220 3.44 2.30 2.09
C TRP A 220 4.72 2.89 2.69
N THR A 221 5.81 2.14 2.61
CA THR A 221 7.12 2.61 3.02
C THR A 221 8.17 2.23 1.99
N HIS A 222 9.15 3.11 1.80
CA HIS A 222 10.39 2.74 1.15
C HIS A 222 11.20 1.79 2.04
N LYS A 223 12.08 0.99 1.40
CA LYS A 223 13.03 0.11 2.09
C LYS A 223 13.94 0.87 3.05
N THR A 224 14.22 2.12 2.72
CA THR A 224 15.02 3.03 3.54
C THR A 224 14.07 3.95 4.30
N LEU A 225 14.21 3.98 5.63
CA LEU A 225 13.55 4.99 6.47
C LEU A 225 13.93 6.39 5.96
N GLN A 226 12.94 7.13 5.47
CA GLN A 226 13.06 8.46 4.89
C GLN A 226 11.85 9.29 5.32
N ILE A 227 11.95 10.62 5.34
CA ILE A 227 10.86 11.49 5.83
C ILE A 227 9.68 11.52 4.85
N THR A 228 9.96 11.40 3.56
CA THR A 228 9.01 11.66 2.47
C THR A 228 8.54 10.39 1.80
N ASP A 229 7.45 10.48 1.05
CA ASP A 229 6.97 9.37 0.21
C ASP A 229 6.71 8.08 1.00
N ASN A 230 6.30 8.21 2.27
CA ASN A 230 5.70 7.13 3.04
C ASN A 230 4.28 7.55 3.41
N HIS A 231 3.39 6.56 3.58
CA HIS A 231 2.00 6.81 3.93
C HIS A 231 1.43 5.68 4.79
N SER A 232 0.55 6.06 5.71
CA SER A 232 -0.28 5.13 6.47
C SER A 232 -1.75 5.44 6.21
N TRP A 233 -2.56 4.41 6.09
CA TRP A 233 -4.02 4.55 6.01
C TRP A 233 -4.68 3.33 6.66
N VAL A 234 -5.99 3.42 6.85
CA VAL A 234 -6.78 2.34 7.43
C VAL A 234 -7.67 1.75 6.36
N ARG A 235 -7.82 0.43 6.36
CA ARG A 235 -8.86 -0.28 5.63
C ARG A 235 -9.74 -1.04 6.61
N LEU A 236 -11.05 -1.00 6.41
CA LEU A 236 -12.01 -1.74 7.21
C LEU A 236 -12.75 -2.72 6.30
N ARG A 237 -12.95 -3.96 6.77
CA ARG A 237 -13.74 -4.97 6.07
C ARG A 237 -14.89 -5.38 6.97
N SER A 238 -16.10 -5.43 6.41
CA SER A 238 -17.28 -5.91 7.13
C SER A 238 -17.48 -7.41 6.93
N ALA A 239 -18.30 -8.00 7.81
CA ALA A 239 -18.79 -9.37 7.65
C ALA A 239 -19.58 -9.60 6.34
N ASN A 240 -20.10 -8.55 5.71
CA ASN A 240 -20.95 -8.63 4.51
C ASN A 240 -20.19 -8.40 3.20
N GLY A 241 -18.85 -8.30 3.27
CA GLY A 241 -18.00 -8.10 2.11
C GLY A 241 -17.64 -6.64 1.80
N ASP A 242 -18.26 -5.68 2.48
CA ASP A 242 -18.01 -4.26 2.22
C ASP A 242 -16.63 -3.83 2.72
N VAL A 243 -15.88 -3.13 1.88
CA VAL A 243 -14.52 -2.66 2.16
C VAL A 243 -14.48 -1.12 2.12
N TYR A 244 -13.99 -0.54 3.19
CA TYR A 244 -13.83 0.90 3.40
C TYR A 244 -12.34 1.21 3.54
N SER A 245 -11.89 2.41 3.19
CA SER A 245 -10.49 2.80 3.41
C SER A 245 -10.40 4.30 3.63
N VAL A 246 -9.44 4.79 4.41
CA VAL A 246 -9.33 6.22 4.68
C VAL A 246 -7.91 6.58 5.08
N GLY A 247 -7.40 7.65 4.49
CA GLY A 247 -6.09 8.20 4.82
C GLY A 247 -6.17 9.71 5.01
N GLU A 248 -5.41 10.22 5.96
CA GLU A 248 -5.24 11.66 6.14
C GLU A 248 -4.10 12.16 5.24
N TRP A 249 -4.33 13.28 4.55
CA TRP A 249 -3.31 13.89 3.70
C TRP A 249 -3.34 15.42 3.74
N PRO A 250 -2.18 16.11 3.62
CA PRO A 250 -2.16 17.55 3.44
C PRO A 250 -2.81 17.95 2.11
N ARG A 251 -3.69 18.95 2.13
CA ARG A 251 -4.37 19.46 0.92
C ARG A 251 -3.37 20.00 -0.11
N ASP A 252 -2.38 20.75 0.36
CA ASP A 252 -1.43 21.47 -0.48
C ASP A 252 -0.06 20.74 -0.50
N LYS A 253 0.17 19.92 -1.54
CA LYS A 253 1.54 19.57 -1.93
C LYS A 253 2.11 20.77 -2.68
N GLY A 254 2.69 21.71 -1.95
CA GLY A 254 3.38 22.85 -2.55
C GLY A 254 4.52 22.42 -3.49
N GLN A 255 5.06 23.41 -4.22
CA GLN A 255 6.22 23.27 -5.11
C GLN A 255 7.44 22.63 -4.41
N ARG A 256 8.50 22.27 -5.16
CA ARG A 256 9.75 21.65 -4.65
C ARG A 256 10.33 22.28 -3.38
N TRP A 257 10.19 23.60 -3.20
CA TRP A 257 10.62 24.33 -1.99
C TRP A 257 9.77 24.08 -0.75
N SER A 258 8.53 23.65 -0.94
CA SER A 258 7.66 23.25 0.16
C SER A 258 8.15 21.99 0.86
N TRP A 259 9.06 21.20 0.26
CA TRP A 259 9.68 19.97 0.78
C TRP A 259 10.71 20.26 1.88
N ILE A 260 11.45 21.36 1.74
CA ILE A 260 12.41 21.84 2.75
C ILE A 260 11.68 22.48 3.94
N LYS A 261 10.60 23.24 3.66
CA LYS A 261 9.69 23.78 4.69
C LYS A 261 8.61 22.78 5.14
N PHE A 262 8.57 21.58 4.56
CA PHE A 262 7.49 20.59 4.68
C PHE A 262 7.38 19.93 6.05
N PRO A 263 8.50 19.51 6.67
CA PRO A 263 8.40 18.66 7.84
C PRO A 263 7.92 19.39 9.09
N LEU A 264 7.93 20.72 9.05
CA LEU A 264 7.95 21.53 10.26
C LEU A 264 6.83 22.58 10.28
N ARG A 265 6.03 22.71 9.22
CA ARG A 265 4.86 23.61 9.17
C ARG A 265 3.56 22.83 9.28
N LEU A 266 2.64 23.36 10.09
CA LEU A 266 1.25 22.92 10.09
C LEU A 266 0.56 23.30 8.78
N LYS A 267 -0.21 22.36 8.23
CA LYS A 267 -0.97 22.53 6.99
C LYS A 267 -2.42 22.14 7.23
N LYS A 268 -3.32 22.61 6.37
CA LYS A 268 -4.69 22.05 6.33
C LYS A 268 -4.60 20.59 5.89
N ALA A 269 -5.06 19.69 6.74
CA ALA A 269 -5.25 18.27 6.40
C ALA A 269 -6.69 18.06 5.96
N ARG A 270 -6.88 17.02 5.14
CA ARG A 270 -8.20 16.48 4.83
C ARG A 270 -8.11 14.97 4.75
N LEU A 271 -9.23 14.31 5.02
CA LEU A 271 -9.36 12.89 4.74
C LEU A 271 -9.55 12.71 3.24
N MET A 272 -8.66 11.93 2.63
CA MET A 272 -8.80 11.56 1.23
C MET A 272 -9.97 10.61 1.08
N SER A 273 -10.57 10.64 -0.11
CA SER A 273 -11.54 9.64 -0.54
C SER A 273 -11.01 8.23 -0.32
N PRO A 274 -11.90 7.28 0.01
CA PRO A 274 -11.57 5.93 0.42
C PRO A 274 -10.77 5.06 -0.56
N ASP A 275 -10.34 5.59 -1.69
CA ASP A 275 -9.79 4.86 -2.82
C ASP A 275 -8.39 5.39 -3.22
N VAL A 276 -8.10 6.67 -3.03
CA VAL A 276 -6.83 7.29 -3.46
C VAL A 276 -5.60 6.69 -2.79
N SER A 277 -5.69 6.33 -1.51
CA SER A 277 -4.57 5.70 -0.79
C SER A 277 -4.24 4.31 -1.35
N GLU A 278 -5.23 3.62 -1.91
CA GLU A 278 -5.12 2.24 -2.40
C GLU A 278 -4.33 2.15 -3.71
N PHE A 279 -4.29 3.23 -4.50
CA PHE A 279 -3.63 3.24 -5.82
C PHE A 279 -2.22 3.83 -5.81
N TRP A 280 -1.65 4.10 -4.63
CA TRP A 280 -0.40 4.84 -4.57
C TRP A 280 0.81 4.08 -5.14
N ARG A 281 1.84 4.84 -5.53
CA ARG A 281 2.85 4.40 -6.50
C ARG A 281 3.75 3.25 -5.98
N GLY A 282 3.70 2.10 -6.66
CA GLY A 282 4.87 1.29 -7.04
C GLY A 282 5.53 0.37 -6.02
N VAL A 283 4.95 0.08 -4.86
CA VAL A 283 5.60 -0.78 -3.86
C VAL A 283 4.58 -1.68 -3.15
N LYS A 284 5.06 -2.84 -2.66
CA LYS A 284 4.32 -3.74 -1.77
C LYS A 284 3.70 -2.94 -0.61
N VAL A 285 2.38 -3.04 -0.45
CA VAL A 285 1.68 -2.51 0.72
C VAL A 285 1.89 -3.49 1.87
N ALA A 286 2.49 -3.01 2.94
CA ALA A 286 2.54 -3.78 4.18
C ALA A 286 1.23 -3.56 4.93
N THR A 287 0.54 -4.65 5.24
CA THR A 287 -0.76 -4.60 5.93
C THR A 287 -0.68 -5.40 7.22
N LEU A 288 -1.09 -4.80 8.32
CA LEU A 288 -1.37 -5.50 9.56
C LEU A 288 -2.88 -5.60 9.75
N ALA A 289 -3.43 -6.78 9.51
CA ALA A 289 -4.86 -7.07 9.63
C ALA A 289 -5.18 -7.72 10.97
N PHE A 290 -6.30 -7.38 11.62
CA PHE A 290 -6.79 -8.08 12.79
C PHE A 290 -8.32 -7.94 12.93
N ALA A 291 -8.94 -8.92 13.59
CA ALA A 291 -10.38 -8.94 13.83
C ALA A 291 -10.75 -7.91 14.90
N ILE A 292 -11.87 -7.22 14.67
CA ILE A 292 -12.49 -6.28 15.59
C ILE A 292 -13.97 -6.65 15.76
N THR A 293 -14.60 -6.12 16.81
CA THR A 293 -16.04 -6.28 17.00
C THR A 293 -16.84 -5.39 16.04
N LYS A 294 -18.12 -5.73 15.81
CA LYS A 294 -19.05 -4.86 15.08
C LYS A 294 -19.17 -3.47 15.69
N ASN A 295 -19.17 -3.37 17.02
CA ASN A 295 -19.25 -2.09 17.72
C ASN A 295 -18.02 -1.22 17.44
N GLN A 296 -16.81 -1.79 17.54
CA GLN A 296 -15.58 -1.07 17.17
C GLN A 296 -15.59 -0.66 15.70
N PHE A 297 -16.09 -1.51 14.79
CA PHE A 297 -16.18 -1.18 13.37
C PHE A 297 -17.08 0.04 13.12
N GLU A 298 -18.27 0.09 13.72
CA GLU A 298 -19.17 1.23 13.59
C GLU A 298 -18.66 2.48 14.31
N GLU A 299 -17.98 2.33 15.46
CA GLU A 299 -17.33 3.43 16.18
C GLU A 299 -16.23 4.08 15.32
N ILE A 300 -15.39 3.27 14.66
CA ILE A 300 -14.36 3.79 13.75
C ILE A 300 -15.01 4.53 12.58
N LYS A 301 -16.08 4.00 11.98
CA LYS A 301 -16.81 4.71 10.90
C LYS A 301 -17.37 6.05 11.37
N ALA A 302 -18.02 6.08 12.53
CA ALA A 302 -18.54 7.31 13.13
C ALA A 302 -17.41 8.31 13.41
N GLN A 303 -16.26 7.84 13.91
CA GLN A 303 -15.10 8.67 14.15
C GLN A 303 -14.54 9.29 12.85
N VAL A 304 -14.51 8.53 11.75
CA VAL A 304 -14.07 9.01 10.43
C VAL A 304 -14.99 10.10 9.89
N GLU A 305 -16.31 9.95 10.03
CA GLU A 305 -17.29 10.96 9.62
C GLU A 305 -17.18 12.24 10.46
N ALA A 306 -17.07 12.09 11.78
CA ALA A 306 -16.84 13.23 12.68
C ALA A 306 -15.53 13.96 12.34
N ASP A 307 -14.45 13.21 12.09
CA ASP A 307 -13.15 13.76 11.69
C ASP A 307 -13.20 14.45 10.31
N LYS A 308 -14.07 14.00 9.40
CA LYS A 308 -14.29 14.64 8.08
C LYS A 308 -14.95 16.01 8.20
N ALA A 309 -15.89 16.16 9.12
CA ALA A 309 -16.59 17.42 9.38
C ALA A 309 -15.70 18.45 10.09
N ALA A 310 -14.76 17.98 10.91
CA ALA A 310 -13.88 18.85 11.70
C ALA A 310 -12.73 19.47 10.85
N PRO A 311 -12.28 20.70 11.19
CA PRO A 311 -11.06 21.24 10.62
C PRO A 311 -9.85 20.44 11.11
N ARG A 312 -9.00 19.98 10.18
CA ARG A 312 -7.83 19.16 10.50
C ARG A 312 -6.52 19.83 10.11
N THR A 313 -5.47 19.52 10.86
CA THR A 313 -4.11 20.00 10.61
C THR A 313 -3.14 18.85 10.41
N PHE A 314 -2.27 18.96 9.43
CA PHE A 314 -1.19 18.02 9.15
C PHE A 314 0.13 18.61 9.63
N HIS A 315 0.85 17.86 10.46
CA HIS A 315 2.24 18.10 10.87
C HIS A 315 3.03 16.82 10.69
N MET A 316 4.10 16.86 9.91
CA MET A 316 4.84 15.67 9.49
C MET A 316 5.37 14.84 10.65
N PHE A 317 5.71 15.46 11.80
CA PHE A 317 6.25 14.73 12.95
C PHE A 317 5.26 14.36 14.05
N ARG A 318 4.15 15.09 14.16
CA ARG A 318 3.28 15.03 15.35
C ARG A 318 1.80 14.80 15.03
N ARG A 319 1.38 15.06 13.79
CA ARG A 319 -0.03 14.97 13.34
C ARG A 319 -0.05 14.60 11.86
N ASN A 320 0.33 13.37 11.55
CA ASN A 320 0.44 12.87 10.18
C ASN A 320 -0.48 11.66 9.94
N CYS A 321 -0.40 11.11 8.73
CA CYS A 321 -1.16 9.93 8.32
C CYS A 321 -1.00 8.72 9.27
N THR A 322 0.18 8.53 9.87
CA THR A 322 0.46 7.44 10.83
C THR A 322 -0.20 7.71 12.17
N THR A 323 -0.13 8.94 12.68
CA THR A 323 -0.84 9.31 13.93
C THR A 323 -2.35 9.14 13.78
N TYR A 324 -2.90 9.47 12.61
CA TYR A 324 -4.32 9.28 12.33
C TYR A 324 -4.70 7.80 12.27
N ALA A 325 -3.91 6.98 11.57
CA ALA A 325 -4.12 5.54 11.54
C ALA A 325 -3.98 4.89 12.94
N ASN A 326 -3.04 5.36 13.78
CA ASN A 326 -2.94 4.93 15.18
C ASN A 326 -4.16 5.30 16.01
N LYS A 327 -4.72 6.51 15.83
CA LYS A 327 -5.95 6.94 16.51
C LYS A 327 -7.09 5.94 16.24
N LEU A 328 -7.26 5.53 14.99
CA LEU A 328 -8.31 4.57 14.61
C LEU A 328 -7.96 3.14 15.06
N ALA A 329 -6.69 2.73 14.98
CA ALA A 329 -6.24 1.42 15.45
C ALA A 329 -6.48 1.24 16.96
N ALA A 330 -6.35 2.32 17.74
CA ALA A 330 -6.60 2.30 19.18
C ALA A 330 -8.06 1.95 19.52
N ILE A 331 -9.04 2.37 18.71
CA ILE A 331 -10.45 1.98 18.86
C ILE A 331 -10.60 0.47 18.65
N GLY A 332 -9.86 -0.09 17.69
CA GLY A 332 -9.76 -1.53 17.47
C GLY A 332 -8.97 -2.30 18.54
N GLY A 333 -8.48 -1.63 19.59
CA GLY A 333 -7.69 -2.25 20.66
C GLY A 333 -6.19 -2.41 20.35
N LEU A 334 -5.71 -1.87 19.23
CA LEU A 334 -4.30 -1.91 18.86
C LEU A 334 -3.61 -0.57 19.18
N ARG A 335 -2.73 -0.57 20.18
CA ARG A 335 -1.81 0.54 20.43
C ARG A 335 -0.48 0.27 19.74
N VAL A 336 -0.17 1.05 18.72
CA VAL A 336 1.08 0.86 17.98
C VAL A 336 2.14 1.86 18.38
N GLN A 337 3.32 1.35 18.73
CA GLN A 337 4.52 2.18 18.82
C GLN A 337 5.06 2.45 17.41
N THR A 338 4.69 3.59 16.82
CA THR A 338 5.24 4.05 15.54
C THR A 338 6.30 5.14 15.69
N THR A 339 6.64 5.50 16.92
CA THR A 339 7.61 6.55 17.22
C THR A 339 9.01 6.14 16.80
N VAL A 340 9.64 6.95 15.95
CA VAL A 340 11.02 6.78 15.50
C VAL A 340 11.79 8.05 15.81
N ASP A 341 13.01 7.89 16.32
CA ASP A 341 13.94 9.01 16.56
C ASP A 341 14.26 9.72 15.24
N LEU A 342 14.10 11.04 15.22
CA LEU A 342 14.36 11.82 14.01
C LEU A 342 15.82 11.68 13.54
N SER A 343 16.76 11.49 14.47
CA SER A 343 18.16 11.20 14.17
C SER A 343 18.32 9.95 13.29
N LYS A 344 17.53 8.89 13.51
CA LYS A 344 17.56 7.69 12.68
C LYS A 344 17.05 7.98 11.26
N ILE A 345 16.03 8.82 11.13
CA ILE A 345 15.46 9.16 9.82
C ILE A 345 16.42 10.03 9.01
N LEU A 346 17.06 10.99 9.66
CA LEU A 346 18.02 11.91 9.03
C LEU A 346 19.36 11.23 8.69
N THR A 347 19.72 10.16 9.41
CA THR A 347 20.93 9.39 9.10
C THR A 347 20.71 8.52 7.86
N PRO A 348 21.51 8.66 6.79
CA PRO A 348 21.42 7.80 5.61
C PRO A 348 21.53 6.33 5.99
N SER A 349 20.69 5.47 5.40
CA SER A 349 20.61 4.05 5.77
C SER A 349 21.94 3.31 5.63
N SER A 350 22.78 3.67 4.66
CA SER A 350 24.13 3.11 4.47
C SER A 350 25.08 3.42 5.62
N LEU A 351 24.88 4.56 6.30
CA LEU A 351 25.75 5.02 7.38
C LEU A 351 25.25 4.63 8.77
N ARG A 352 23.97 4.24 8.92
CA ARG A 352 23.40 3.88 10.23
C ARG A 352 24.17 2.78 10.96
N PRO A 353 24.56 1.65 10.32
CA PRO A 353 25.30 0.60 11.02
C PRO A 353 26.67 1.11 11.50
N PHE A 354 27.31 1.97 10.70
CA PHE A 354 28.59 2.57 11.05
C PHE A 354 28.44 3.54 12.25
N PHE A 355 27.47 4.45 12.21
CA PHE A 355 27.22 5.38 13.31
C PHE A 355 26.77 4.68 14.59
N SER A 356 25.93 3.64 14.50
CA SER A 356 25.54 2.84 15.67
C SER A 356 26.77 2.17 16.29
N LYS A 357 27.56 1.45 15.48
CA LYS A 357 28.78 0.78 15.96
C LYS A 357 29.80 1.74 16.55
N MET A 358 29.99 2.91 15.94
CA MET A 358 30.89 3.93 16.49
C MET A 358 30.34 4.46 17.81
N HIS A 359 29.07 4.84 17.86
CA HIS A 359 28.43 5.37 19.05
C HIS A 359 28.49 4.37 20.22
N ASP A 360 28.25 3.08 19.96
CA ASP A 360 28.27 2.03 20.98
C ASP A 360 29.67 1.76 21.53
N ARG A 361 30.73 2.15 20.80
CA ARG A 361 32.13 2.08 21.24
C ARG A 361 32.60 3.32 22.00
N LEU A 362 31.85 4.42 21.98
CA LEU A 362 32.22 5.63 22.71
C LEU A 362 32.00 5.44 24.22
N PRO A 363 32.83 6.03 25.09
CA PRO A 363 32.56 6.12 26.52
C PRO A 363 31.15 6.68 26.79
N GLN A 364 30.49 6.17 27.84
CA GLN A 364 29.09 6.54 28.16
C GLN A 364 28.87 8.06 28.29
N LEU A 365 29.86 8.79 28.82
CA LEU A 365 29.79 10.25 28.90
C LEU A 365 29.73 10.90 27.51
N ILE A 366 30.58 10.45 26.58
CA ILE A 366 30.59 10.96 25.21
C ILE A 366 29.30 10.61 24.48
N GLN A 367 28.74 9.41 24.71
CA GLN A 367 27.42 9.06 24.18
C GLN A 367 26.32 10.00 24.67
N LYS A 368 26.30 10.31 25.99
CA LYS A 368 25.35 11.26 26.59
C LYS A 368 25.50 12.67 25.99
N VAL A 369 26.73 13.16 25.89
CA VAL A 369 27.03 14.48 25.29
C VAL A 369 26.64 14.51 23.82
N SER A 370 26.97 13.48 23.03
CA SER A 370 26.60 13.39 21.62
C SER A 370 25.08 13.39 21.41
N LYS A 371 24.33 12.64 22.23
CA LYS A 371 22.86 12.64 22.21
C LYS A 371 22.29 14.01 22.58
N LEU A 372 22.84 14.66 23.59
CA LEU A 372 22.44 16.01 24.02
C LEU A 372 22.68 17.04 22.91
N THR A 373 23.88 17.06 22.31
CA THR A 373 24.22 17.95 21.20
C THR A 373 23.33 17.70 19.99
N THR A 374 23.06 16.44 19.67
CA THR A 374 22.14 16.07 18.58
C THR A 374 20.72 16.55 18.87
N ALA A 375 20.23 16.36 20.09
CA ALA A 375 18.91 16.85 20.51
C ALA A 375 18.82 18.37 20.37
N ILE A 376 19.79 19.12 20.89
CA ILE A 376 19.83 20.57 20.82
C ILE A 376 19.84 21.02 19.36
N MET A 377 20.70 20.44 18.52
CA MET A 377 20.78 20.77 17.09
C MET A 377 19.46 20.51 16.37
N LEU A 378 18.84 19.35 16.59
CA LEU A 378 17.58 18.98 15.94
C LEU A 378 16.41 19.87 16.39
N ASN A 379 16.31 20.16 17.69
CA ASN A 379 15.27 21.05 18.22
C ASN A 379 15.49 22.50 17.79
N PHE A 380 16.72 22.98 17.73
CA PHE A 380 17.06 24.31 17.23
C PHE A 380 16.70 24.46 15.74
N CYS A 381 17.09 23.47 14.92
CA CYS A 381 16.68 23.37 13.51
C CYS A 381 15.15 23.36 13.38
N ALA A 382 14.46 22.59 14.23
CA ALA A 382 13.02 22.51 14.21
C ALA A 382 12.35 23.84 14.58
N ALA A 383 12.88 24.56 15.58
CA ALA A 383 12.41 25.87 16.02
C ALA A 383 12.57 26.92 14.91
N ILE A 384 13.76 27.03 14.30
CA ILE A 384 14.02 27.96 13.17
C ILE A 384 13.07 27.70 12.01
N MET A 385 12.81 26.43 11.71
CA MET A 385 11.99 26.04 10.56
C MET A 385 10.48 26.02 10.84
N GLY A 386 10.05 26.40 12.05
CA GLY A 386 8.66 26.70 12.36
C GLY A 386 7.85 25.58 13.04
N ASN A 387 8.50 24.57 13.62
CA ASN A 387 7.84 23.50 14.38
C ASN A 387 7.37 24.00 15.75
N HIS A 388 6.32 24.81 15.72
CA HIS A 388 5.64 25.31 16.90
C HIS A 388 4.39 24.46 17.09
N THR A 389 4.37 23.54 18.05
CA THR A 389 3.19 22.70 18.29
C THR A 389 2.92 22.56 19.78
N GLY A 390 2.09 23.48 20.28
CA GLY A 390 1.56 23.46 21.63
C GLY A 390 0.23 24.20 21.79
N GLY A 391 -0.57 24.37 20.73
CA GLY A 391 -1.87 25.06 20.89
C GLY A 391 -2.94 24.62 19.90
N ASN A 392 -4.12 25.20 20.04
CA ASN A 392 -5.32 24.84 19.28
C ASN A 392 -5.08 24.96 17.76
N PRO A 393 -5.47 23.96 16.95
CA PRO A 393 -5.28 23.99 15.49
C PRO A 393 -6.05 25.11 14.79
N THR A 394 -7.12 25.63 15.41
CA THR A 394 -7.93 26.76 14.93
C THR A 394 -7.18 28.09 14.97
N GLU A 395 -6.42 28.36 16.04
CA GLU A 395 -5.67 29.63 16.23
C GLU A 395 -4.45 29.78 15.31
N GLU A 396 -3.98 28.67 14.75
CA GLU A 396 -2.80 28.62 13.90
C GLU A 396 -3.16 28.78 12.42
N LEU A 397 -4.38 28.34 12.06
CA LEU A 397 -4.97 28.58 10.74
C LEU A 397 -5.39 30.04 10.54
N THR A 398 -5.62 30.79 11.62
CA THR A 398 -5.95 32.23 11.61
C THR A 398 -4.71 33.13 11.63
N GLY A 399 -3.50 32.57 11.71
CA GLY A 399 -2.24 33.32 11.64
C GLY A 399 -1.88 34.10 12.92
N THR A 400 -2.56 33.84 14.04
CA THR A 400 -2.47 34.64 15.28
C THR A 400 -1.44 34.13 16.29
N LYS A 401 -0.68 33.06 16.00
CA LYS A 401 0.26 32.47 16.97
C LYS A 401 1.67 33.05 16.94
N ARG A 402 2.20 33.27 18.14
CA ARG A 402 3.62 33.50 18.43
C ARG A 402 4.41 32.19 18.37
N PRO A 403 5.71 32.21 18.04
CA PRO A 403 6.57 31.03 18.09
C PRO A 403 6.59 30.41 19.50
N HIS A 404 6.24 29.12 19.60
CA HIS A 404 6.46 28.30 20.80
C HIS A 404 7.97 28.11 21.06
N LEU A 405 8.48 28.77 22.11
CA LEU A 405 9.84 28.53 22.57
C LEU A 405 9.87 27.15 23.26
N PRO A 406 10.65 26.17 22.75
CA PRO A 406 10.77 24.88 23.41
C PRO A 406 11.32 25.08 24.82
N SER A 407 10.76 24.36 25.79
CA SER A 407 11.32 24.29 27.12
C SER A 407 12.76 23.75 27.10
N LEU A 408 13.56 24.06 28.12
CA LEU A 408 14.91 23.48 28.26
C LEU A 408 14.90 21.94 28.21
N LYS A 409 13.85 21.31 28.73
CA LYS A 409 13.66 19.86 28.66
C LYS A 409 13.42 19.37 27.22
N GLU A 410 12.66 20.10 26.42
CA GLU A 410 12.43 19.76 25.02
C GLU A 410 13.70 19.95 24.19
N LEU A 411 14.49 20.99 24.45
CA LEU A 411 15.77 21.20 23.76
C LEU A 411 16.76 20.04 23.98
N THR A 412 16.68 19.36 25.12
CA THR A 412 17.61 18.29 25.51
C THR A 412 17.12 16.88 25.19
N THR A 413 15.92 16.74 24.62
CA THR A 413 15.35 15.44 24.22
C THR A 413 15.35 15.30 22.70
N ILE A 414 15.77 14.14 22.18
CA ILE A 414 15.78 13.89 20.74
C ILE A 414 14.32 13.90 20.24
N PRO A 415 13.97 14.70 19.23
CA PRO A 415 12.62 14.71 18.72
C PRO A 415 12.29 13.36 18.06
N HIS A 416 11.06 12.91 18.28
CA HIS A 416 10.51 11.69 17.67
C HIS A 416 9.41 12.05 16.67
N THR A 417 9.12 11.12 15.78
CA THR A 417 7.98 11.18 14.87
C THR A 417 7.33 9.83 14.74
N ASP A 418 6.00 9.83 14.63
CA ASP A 418 5.28 8.64 14.18
C ASP A 418 5.55 8.40 12.70
N HIS A 419 5.97 7.19 12.36
CA HIS A 419 6.40 6.86 11.02
C HIS A 419 5.94 5.45 10.60
N PRO A 420 5.49 5.23 9.34
CA PRO A 420 4.99 3.93 8.85
C PRO A 420 5.98 2.77 9.06
N HIS A 421 7.28 3.07 9.08
CA HIS A 421 8.36 2.10 9.27
C HIS A 421 8.25 1.31 10.59
N GLY A 422 7.69 1.87 11.66
CA GLY A 422 7.45 1.11 12.90
C GLY A 422 6.50 -0.07 12.66
N ILE A 423 5.41 0.17 11.92
CA ILE A 423 4.47 -0.89 11.54
C ILE A 423 5.15 -1.94 10.66
N VAL A 424 5.83 -1.49 9.60
CA VAL A 424 6.32 -2.40 8.56
C VAL A 424 7.49 -3.26 9.03
N TYR A 425 8.42 -2.70 9.79
CA TYR A 425 9.68 -3.38 10.10
C TYR A 425 9.79 -3.88 11.54
N GLN A 426 8.90 -3.44 12.44
CA GLN A 426 8.90 -3.91 13.83
C GLN A 426 7.66 -4.75 14.09
N LEU A 427 6.47 -4.19 13.84
CA LEU A 427 5.22 -4.84 14.24
C LEU A 427 4.81 -5.99 13.31
N THR A 428 4.82 -5.76 12.01
CA THR A 428 4.36 -6.75 11.01
C THR A 428 5.19 -8.04 11.07
N PRO A 429 6.54 -8.00 11.13
CA PRO A 429 7.34 -9.23 11.27
C PRO A 429 7.07 -9.95 12.59
N LYS A 430 6.96 -9.22 13.70
CA LYS A 430 6.67 -9.80 15.03
C LYS A 430 5.33 -10.55 15.02
N VAL A 431 4.28 -9.92 14.51
CA VAL A 431 2.96 -10.54 14.38
C VAL A 431 3.01 -11.72 13.41
N GLY A 432 3.72 -11.59 12.28
CA GLY A 432 3.91 -12.66 11.31
C GLY A 432 4.57 -13.90 11.94
N THR A 433 5.69 -13.74 12.62
CA THR A 433 6.37 -14.83 13.34
C THR A 433 5.47 -15.48 14.39
N TRP A 434 4.74 -14.68 15.18
CA TRP A 434 3.81 -15.22 16.16
C TRP A 434 2.70 -16.05 15.49
N ARG A 435 2.09 -15.56 14.41
CA ARG A 435 1.06 -16.28 13.64
C ARG A 435 1.60 -17.59 13.07
N THR A 436 2.79 -17.57 12.47
CA THR A 436 3.45 -18.78 11.97
C THR A 436 3.63 -19.81 13.06
N ASN A 437 4.11 -19.40 14.24
CA ASN A 437 4.28 -20.32 15.37
C ASN A 437 2.95 -20.89 15.87
N GLN A 438 1.88 -20.08 15.90
CA GLN A 438 0.54 -20.59 16.25
C GLN A 438 0.00 -21.57 15.21
N MET A 439 0.17 -21.29 13.92
CA MET A 439 -0.25 -22.20 12.86
C MET A 439 0.50 -23.54 12.94
N ILE A 440 1.82 -23.53 13.15
CA ILE A 440 2.62 -24.75 13.33
C ILE A 440 2.12 -25.58 14.52
N ARG A 441 1.83 -24.93 15.66
CA ARG A 441 1.28 -25.59 16.84
C ARG A 441 -0.06 -26.27 16.52
N LEU A 442 -0.99 -25.52 15.94
CA LEU A 442 -2.34 -26.03 15.61
C LEU A 442 -2.30 -27.12 14.54
N ASP A 443 -1.41 -27.03 13.56
CA ASP A 443 -1.21 -28.06 12.54
C ASP A 443 -0.75 -29.37 13.17
N ALA A 444 0.18 -29.32 14.14
CA ALA A 444 0.64 -30.49 14.88
C ALA A 444 -0.47 -31.10 15.75
N GLU A 445 -1.25 -30.29 16.45
CA GLU A 445 -2.39 -30.74 17.26
C GLU A 445 -3.49 -31.37 16.39
N CYS A 446 -3.82 -30.76 15.25
CA CYS A 446 -4.76 -31.32 14.27
C CYS A 446 -4.28 -32.68 13.74
N GLU A 447 -3.00 -32.81 13.42
CA GLU A 447 -2.43 -34.05 12.91
C GLU A 447 -2.43 -35.16 13.96
N ALA A 448 -2.13 -34.84 15.23
CA ALA A 448 -2.24 -35.79 16.33
C ALA A 448 -3.68 -36.32 16.50
N ILE A 449 -4.69 -35.46 16.35
CA ILE A 449 -6.11 -35.89 16.39
C ILE A 449 -6.44 -36.78 15.19
N ARG A 450 -5.97 -36.44 13.98
CA ARG A 450 -6.19 -37.29 12.79
C ARG A 450 -5.56 -38.67 12.95
N GLN A 451 -4.37 -38.75 13.54
CA GLN A 451 -3.71 -40.01 13.84
C GLN A 451 -4.49 -40.83 14.89
N ARG A 452 -5.05 -40.19 15.92
CA ARG A 452 -5.91 -40.90 16.89
C ARG A 452 -7.21 -41.41 16.25
N LEU A 453 -7.83 -40.60 15.39
CA LEU A 453 -9.05 -40.98 14.67
C LEU A 453 -8.85 -42.15 13.68
N SER A 454 -7.62 -42.39 13.22
CA SER A 454 -7.31 -43.50 12.29
C SER A 454 -7.09 -44.84 13.00
N VAL A 455 -6.96 -44.86 14.33
CA VAL A 455 -6.82 -46.09 15.11
C VAL A 455 -8.17 -46.84 15.17
N SER A 456 -8.15 -48.14 14.93
CA SER A 456 -9.35 -48.98 14.83
C SER A 456 -10.14 -49.07 16.14
N ASP A 457 -9.45 -48.99 17.28
CA ASP A 457 -9.96 -49.36 18.60
C ASP A 457 -10.60 -48.19 19.36
N THR A 458 -10.67 -47.00 18.75
CA THR A 458 -11.31 -45.82 19.33
C THR A 458 -12.83 -46.02 19.44
N THR A 459 -13.37 -45.81 20.64
CA THR A 459 -14.82 -45.89 20.87
C THR A 459 -15.58 -44.83 20.07
N GLN A 460 -16.87 -45.05 19.81
CA GLN A 460 -17.69 -44.09 19.07
C GLN A 460 -17.77 -42.73 19.79
N GLU A 461 -17.91 -42.73 21.11
CA GLU A 461 -17.94 -41.52 21.94
C GLU A 461 -16.61 -40.75 21.84
N GLU A 462 -15.48 -41.43 21.95
CA GLU A 462 -14.16 -40.81 21.78
C GLU A 462 -13.95 -40.26 20.36
N ARG A 463 -14.47 -40.93 19.33
CA ARG A 463 -14.43 -40.41 17.95
C ARG A 463 -15.24 -39.13 17.79
N GLU A 464 -16.39 -39.02 18.44
CA GLU A 464 -17.23 -37.83 18.41
C GLU A 464 -16.57 -36.65 19.13
N ASP A 465 -15.98 -36.89 20.30
CA ASP A 465 -15.19 -35.91 21.04
C ASP A 465 -13.98 -35.41 20.22
N LEU A 466 -13.19 -36.33 19.64
CA LEU A 466 -12.06 -35.99 18.78
C LEU A 466 -12.47 -35.17 17.55
N ARG A 467 -13.62 -35.48 16.93
CA ARG A 467 -14.15 -34.69 15.81
C ARG A 467 -14.54 -33.28 16.25
N SER A 468 -15.15 -33.13 17.43
CA SER A 468 -15.48 -31.83 17.99
C SER A 468 -14.22 -31.00 18.25
N GLN A 469 -13.22 -31.59 18.90
CA GLN A 469 -11.92 -30.94 19.14
C GLN A 469 -11.22 -30.54 17.83
N PHE A 470 -11.25 -31.42 16.82
CA PHE A 470 -10.69 -31.12 15.51
C PHE A 470 -11.38 -29.92 14.85
N GLN A 471 -12.71 -29.84 14.90
CA GLN A 471 -13.47 -28.70 14.37
C GLN A 471 -13.17 -27.40 15.11
N GLU A 472 -12.96 -27.46 16.43
CA GLU A 472 -12.55 -26.30 17.22
C GLU A 472 -11.16 -25.82 16.84
N LEU A 473 -10.19 -26.73 16.67
CA LEU A 473 -8.84 -26.39 16.22
C LEU A 473 -8.80 -25.84 14.79
N GLU A 474 -9.60 -26.40 13.88
CA GLU A 474 -9.72 -25.85 12.51
C GLU A 474 -10.31 -24.44 12.52
N ARG A 475 -11.30 -24.18 13.38
CA ARG A 475 -11.84 -22.83 13.59
C ARG A 475 -10.77 -21.89 14.14
N GLU A 476 -10.06 -22.29 15.20
CA GLU A 476 -8.98 -21.49 15.78
C GLU A 476 -7.91 -21.17 14.74
N ARG A 477 -7.47 -22.19 13.98
CA ARG A 477 -6.49 -22.09 12.91
C ARG A 477 -6.92 -21.09 11.85
N SER A 478 -8.19 -21.13 11.45
CA SER A 478 -8.76 -20.20 10.47
C SER A 478 -8.76 -18.74 10.95
N ASP A 479 -8.77 -18.50 12.27
CA ASP A 479 -8.80 -17.17 12.87
C ASP A 479 -7.41 -16.58 13.15
N ILE A 480 -6.35 -17.41 13.23
CA ILE A 480 -4.97 -16.96 13.48
C ILE A 480 -4.52 -15.79 12.58
N PRO A 481 -4.82 -15.75 11.26
CA PRO A 481 -4.47 -14.63 10.39
C PRO A 481 -5.02 -13.26 10.84
N PHE A 482 -6.02 -13.25 11.72
CA PHE A 482 -6.67 -12.04 12.23
C PHE A 482 -6.48 -11.85 13.73
N ARG A 483 -5.75 -12.73 14.42
CA ARG A 483 -5.39 -12.54 15.83
C ARG A 483 -4.12 -11.73 15.98
N LEU A 484 -4.02 -11.04 17.11
CA LEU A 484 -2.82 -10.33 17.53
C LEU A 484 -2.16 -11.09 18.69
N PRO A 485 -0.82 -11.02 18.82
CA PRO A 485 -0.10 -11.42 20.01
C PRO A 485 -0.71 -10.79 21.28
N PRO A 486 -0.81 -11.53 22.41
CA PRO A 486 -1.41 -11.02 23.64
C PRO A 486 -0.80 -9.72 24.16
N ASP A 487 0.51 -9.56 24.02
CA ASP A 487 1.24 -8.37 24.45
C ASP A 487 0.92 -7.11 23.62
N LEU A 488 0.30 -7.28 22.46
CA LEU A 488 -0.22 -6.18 21.63
C LEU A 488 -1.70 -5.89 21.88
N GLN A 489 -2.42 -6.77 22.59
CA GLN A 489 -3.82 -6.62 22.97
C GLN A 489 -3.97 -5.99 24.38
N ALA A 490 -2.99 -6.22 25.27
CA ALA A 490 -3.11 -6.00 26.72
C ALA A 490 -2.91 -4.55 27.21
N SER A 491 -3.48 -3.53 26.55
CA SER A 491 -3.42 -2.14 27.07
C SER A 491 -4.69 -1.33 26.88
N ALA A 492 -5.83 -1.99 26.73
CA ALA A 492 -7.13 -1.38 26.44
C ALA A 492 -8.14 -1.42 27.61
N VAL A 493 -7.66 -1.49 28.86
CA VAL A 493 -8.49 -1.21 30.05
C VAL A 493 -8.14 0.18 30.58
#